data_AF-A0A1I8G435-F1
#
_entry.id   AF-A0A1I8G435-F1
#
_cell.length_a   1.000
_cell.length_b   1.000
_cell.length_c   1.000
_cell.angle_alpha   90.00
_cell.angle_beta   90.00
_cell.angle_gamma   90.00
#
_symmetry.space_group_name_H-M   'P 1'
#
loop_
_entity.id
_entity.type
_entity.pdbx_description
1 polymer ?
#
loop_
_entity_poly.entity_id
_entity_poly.type
_entity_poly.pdbx_seq_one_letter_code
_entity_poly.pdbx_strand_id
1 'polypeptide(L)'
;PFALFSYSATQTEVRCREALKAWAASKFGCRIGCAQQMEIRSIRIKKAYQYSLETFVETRDINEAQEPSWGFGSLRKYSRRLRNRGGGGRGGDVTSKWEVDCPRPARMFEEGRGRVEVPGSAKLVACPGCEGVGFAGCPDCRGAGLCDCVRCEGTGYKLSREPLAERMKHSPCYYCATDGTTRCPFCEGTGRRRCSDCKGHRTLRRYLLVNVRFNNVSSSQIVCDRTDLLEERLSRVTGHLILETEELQGRPLADFPQLAVQQMSERMLEEHRCQVQASGARVIRQRQRVYLVPVTEVGFSWRGRTAQFWLYGVEQLCFCPNYPDRWWPASCCWLAA
;
A
#
# COMPACT_ATOMS: atom_id res chain seq x y z
N PRO A 1 -33.92 5.65 15.56
CA PRO A 1 -34.66 6.94 15.71
C PRO A 1 -34.53 7.63 17.09
N PHE A 2 -34.22 6.92 18.19
CA PHE A 2 -34.28 7.49 19.55
C PHE A 2 -32.94 7.86 20.23
N ALA A 3 -31.78 7.68 19.58
CA ALA A 3 -30.48 7.99 20.18
C ALA A 3 -29.77 9.26 19.64
N LEU A 4 -30.38 9.95 18.66
CA LEU A 4 -29.81 11.18 18.09
C LEU A 4 -30.12 12.45 18.92
N PHE A 5 -30.87 12.33 20.01
CA PHE A 5 -31.39 13.47 20.78
C PHE A 5 -30.61 13.83 22.05
N SER A 6 -29.61 13.05 22.48
CA SER A 6 -28.95 13.29 23.78
C SER A 6 -27.52 13.84 23.72
N TYR A 7 -26.92 14.00 22.53
CA TYR A 7 -25.59 14.62 22.41
C TYR A 7 -25.66 16.00 21.76
N SER A 8 -26.44 16.90 22.36
CA SER A 8 -26.01 18.28 22.46
C SER A 8 -25.31 18.43 23.80
N ALA A 9 -23.98 18.37 23.80
CA ALA A 9 -23.27 19.14 24.82
C ALA A 9 -23.75 20.58 24.60
N THR A 10 -24.68 21.06 25.42
CA THR A 10 -25.16 22.43 25.34
C THR A 10 -23.94 23.33 25.45
N GLN A 11 -23.65 24.02 24.36
CA GLN A 11 -22.51 24.92 24.32
C GLN A 11 -22.83 26.09 25.24
N THR A 12 -22.11 26.15 26.36
CA THR A 12 -22.26 27.24 27.31
C THR A 12 -21.37 28.39 26.89
N GLU A 13 -21.79 29.60 27.26
CA GLU A 13 -20.99 30.80 27.05
C GLU A 13 -19.57 30.65 27.60
N VAL A 14 -19.44 30.04 28.78
CA VAL A 14 -18.15 29.77 29.44
C VAL A 14 -17.22 28.94 28.55
N ARG A 15 -17.71 27.82 27.99
CA ARG A 15 -16.92 26.97 27.10
C ARG A 15 -16.50 27.69 25.83
N CYS A 16 -17.43 28.42 25.22
CA CYS A 16 -17.14 29.21 24.02
C CYS A 16 -16.06 30.25 24.26
N ARG A 17 -16.11 30.91 25.42
CA ARG A 17 -15.14 31.92 25.83
C ARG A 17 -13.77 31.32 26.11
N GLU A 18 -13.69 30.19 26.81
CA GLU A 18 -12.44 29.48 27.09
C GLU A 18 -11.74 29.01 25.81
N ALA A 19 -12.50 28.44 24.87
CA ALA A 19 -11.95 28.01 23.58
C ALA A 19 -11.39 29.20 22.78
N LEU A 20 -12.07 30.35 22.77
CA LEU A 20 -11.54 31.54 22.11
C LEU A 20 -10.31 32.11 22.83
N LYS A 21 -10.24 32.08 24.16
CA LYS A 21 -9.04 32.49 24.92
C LYS A 21 -7.83 31.63 24.55
N ALA A 22 -7.99 30.31 24.53
CA ALA A 22 -6.93 29.38 24.14
C ALA A 22 -6.47 29.64 22.70
N TRP A 23 -7.42 29.86 21.79
CA TRP A 23 -7.12 30.23 20.41
C TRP A 23 -6.35 31.55 20.31
N ALA A 24 -6.80 32.61 20.97
CA ALA A 24 -6.15 33.91 20.93
C ALA A 24 -4.73 33.85 21.52
N ALA A 25 -4.53 33.08 22.59
CA ALA A 25 -3.20 32.83 23.17
C ALA A 25 -2.26 32.08 22.20
N SER A 26 -2.80 31.20 21.36
CA SER A 26 -2.03 30.46 20.35
C SER A 26 -1.68 31.27 19.10
N LYS A 27 -2.28 32.46 18.92
CA LYS A 27 -2.11 33.28 17.70
C LYS A 27 -1.30 34.53 18.00
N PHE A 28 -0.14 34.63 17.33
CA PHE A 28 0.69 35.81 17.39
C PHE A 28 -0.10 37.08 17.04
N GLY A 29 0.12 38.16 17.79
CA GLY A 29 -0.55 39.44 17.54
C GLY A 29 -1.96 39.58 18.14
N CYS A 30 -2.55 38.53 18.71
CA CYS A 30 -3.90 38.59 19.31
C CYS A 30 -3.83 38.93 20.81
N ARG A 31 -4.61 39.92 21.27
CA ARG A 31 -4.74 40.23 22.69
C ARG A 31 -5.85 39.40 23.34
N ILE A 32 -5.55 38.77 24.46
CA ILE A 32 -6.50 37.88 25.18
C ILE A 32 -7.65 38.66 25.84
N GLY A 33 -7.46 39.95 26.13
CA GLY A 33 -8.46 40.81 26.80
C GLY A 33 -9.82 40.81 26.09
N CYS A 34 -9.84 40.86 24.76
CA CYS A 34 -11.07 40.74 23.99
C CYS A 34 -11.78 39.39 24.24
N ALA A 35 -11.09 38.26 24.13
CA ALA A 35 -11.69 36.95 24.44
C ALA A 35 -12.15 36.82 25.91
N GLN A 36 -11.52 37.54 26.85
CA GLN A 36 -11.95 37.55 28.26
C GLN A 36 -13.23 38.33 28.48
N GLN A 37 -13.38 39.51 27.87
CA GLN A 37 -14.39 40.49 28.23
C GLN A 37 -15.45 40.75 27.15
N MET A 38 -15.33 40.13 25.96
CA MET A 38 -16.34 40.25 24.90
C MET A 38 -17.73 39.83 25.38
N GLU A 39 -18.77 40.41 24.81
CA GLU A 39 -20.14 40.02 25.06
C GLU A 39 -20.56 38.98 24.01
N ILE A 40 -20.95 37.78 24.43
CA ILE A 40 -21.46 36.75 23.52
C ILE A 40 -22.93 37.08 23.23
N ARG A 41 -23.24 37.34 21.96
CA ARG A 41 -24.57 37.73 21.50
C ARG A 41 -25.42 36.55 21.05
N SER A 42 -24.78 35.51 20.51
CA SER A 42 -25.49 34.34 19.99
C SER A 42 -24.60 33.11 19.98
N ILE A 43 -25.20 31.96 20.26
CA ILE A 43 -24.58 30.64 20.15
C ILE A 43 -25.51 29.80 19.28
N ARG A 44 -25.06 29.43 18.07
CA ARG A 44 -25.84 28.65 17.11
C ARG A 44 -25.14 27.35 16.81
N ILE A 45 -25.76 26.24 17.21
CA ILE A 45 -25.25 24.91 16.91
C ILE A 45 -25.71 24.54 15.50
N LYS A 46 -24.74 24.24 14.64
CA LYS A 46 -24.92 23.70 13.28
C LYS A 46 -24.49 22.24 13.26
N LYS A 47 -25.09 21.49 12.35
CA LYS A 47 -24.75 20.09 12.09
C LYS A 47 -23.95 20.03 10.81
N ALA A 48 -22.75 19.45 10.87
CA ALA A 48 -22.03 18.99 9.70
C ALA A 48 -21.99 17.46 9.72
N TYR A 49 -22.04 16.85 8.54
CA TYR A 49 -22.01 15.40 8.40
C TYR A 49 -20.83 14.98 7.55
N GLN A 50 -19.97 14.12 8.08
CA GLN A 50 -18.94 13.48 7.29
C GLN A 50 -19.46 12.10 6.89
N TYR A 51 -19.57 11.88 5.59
CA TYR A 51 -19.88 10.57 5.02
C TYR A 51 -18.56 9.91 4.60
N SER A 52 -18.43 8.61 4.86
CA SER A 52 -17.33 7.81 4.35
C SER A 52 -17.84 6.47 3.84
N LEU A 53 -17.35 6.07 2.67
CA LEU A 53 -17.60 4.78 2.06
C LEU A 53 -16.27 4.04 1.89
N GLU A 54 -16.21 2.81 2.40
CA GLU A 54 -15.11 1.88 2.19
C GLU A 54 -15.64 0.66 1.44
N THR A 55 -15.13 0.42 0.22
CA THR A 55 -15.41 -0.77 -0.57
C THR A 55 -14.21 -1.70 -0.51
N PHE A 56 -14.37 -2.82 0.20
CA PHE A 56 -13.36 -3.87 0.29
C PHE A 56 -13.46 -4.80 -0.92
N VAL A 57 -12.35 -4.93 -1.64
CA VAL A 57 -12.31 -5.61 -2.94
C VAL A 57 -11.26 -6.69 -3.00
N GLU A 58 -11.54 -7.70 -3.83
CA GLU A 58 -10.61 -8.73 -4.25
C GLU A 58 -10.15 -8.45 -5.68
N THR A 59 -8.85 -8.55 -5.94
CA THR A 59 -8.29 -8.63 -7.28
C THR A 59 -7.52 -9.93 -7.43
N ARG A 60 -7.63 -10.54 -8.61
CA ARG A 60 -6.89 -11.75 -8.96
C ARG A 60 -6.11 -11.57 -10.26
N ASP A 61 -4.91 -12.11 -10.30
CA ASP A 61 -4.12 -12.29 -11.52
C ASP A 61 -3.58 -13.71 -11.59
N ILE A 62 -3.40 -14.23 -12.80
CA ILE A 62 -2.81 -15.54 -13.05
C ILE A 62 -1.49 -15.33 -13.78
N ASN A 63 -0.42 -15.94 -13.27
CA ASN A 63 0.87 -15.98 -13.93
C ASN A 63 1.45 -17.40 -13.95
N GLU A 64 2.33 -17.70 -14.90
CA GLU A 64 3.11 -18.94 -14.87
C GLU A 64 4.23 -18.79 -13.83
N ALA A 65 4.38 -19.79 -12.97
CA ALA A 65 5.45 -19.93 -12.00
C ALA A 65 6.25 -21.21 -12.29
N GLN A 66 7.52 -21.22 -11.88
CA GLN A 66 8.39 -22.37 -12.09
C GLN A 66 9.36 -22.58 -10.93
N GLU A 67 9.66 -23.85 -10.65
CA GLU A 67 10.61 -24.26 -9.62
C GLU A 67 11.38 -25.52 -10.05
N PRO A 68 12.56 -25.80 -9.46
CA PRO A 68 13.25 -27.06 -9.69
C PRO A 68 12.38 -28.25 -9.27
N SER A 69 12.44 -29.33 -10.03
CA SER A 69 11.64 -30.54 -9.79
C SER A 69 12.18 -31.42 -8.65
N TRP A 70 12.22 -30.87 -7.44
CA TRP A 70 12.68 -31.58 -6.23
C TRP A 70 11.86 -32.85 -5.99
N GLY A 71 12.52 -34.01 -5.87
CA GLY A 71 11.88 -35.28 -5.47
C GLY A 71 10.91 -35.92 -6.47
N PHE A 72 10.67 -35.34 -7.65
CA PHE A 72 9.69 -35.85 -8.61
C PHE A 72 10.20 -36.93 -9.57
N GLY A 73 11.49 -37.27 -9.51
CA GLY A 73 12.11 -38.27 -10.38
C GLY A 73 12.02 -37.89 -11.86
N SER A 74 12.29 -38.84 -12.76
CA SER A 74 12.19 -38.58 -14.20
C SER A 74 10.77 -38.16 -14.62
N LEU A 75 10.67 -37.34 -15.68
CA LEU A 75 9.42 -36.94 -16.35
C LEU A 75 8.38 -38.08 -16.41
N ARG A 76 8.84 -39.29 -16.75
CA ARG A 76 8.03 -40.51 -16.91
C ARG A 76 7.36 -40.98 -15.61
N LYS A 77 7.99 -40.80 -14.43
CA LYS A 77 7.40 -41.14 -13.12
C LYS A 77 6.36 -40.10 -12.68
N TYR A 78 6.63 -38.82 -12.94
CA TYR A 78 5.71 -37.72 -12.61
C TYR A 78 4.41 -37.78 -13.44
N SER A 79 4.51 -37.99 -14.76
CA SER A 79 3.33 -38.14 -15.64
C SER A 79 2.46 -39.35 -15.28
N ARG A 80 2.99 -40.34 -14.55
CA ARG A 80 2.21 -41.47 -14.04
C ARG A 80 1.52 -41.15 -12.72
N ARG A 81 2.17 -40.37 -11.84
CA ARG A 81 1.56 -39.89 -10.58
C ARG A 81 0.43 -38.89 -10.80
N LEU A 82 0.57 -37.96 -11.76
CA LEU A 82 -0.51 -37.03 -12.13
C LEU A 82 -1.73 -37.77 -12.68
N ARG A 83 -1.54 -38.86 -13.44
CA ARG A 83 -2.64 -39.72 -13.91
C ARG A 83 -3.32 -40.51 -12.79
N ASN A 84 -2.56 -40.96 -11.78
CA ASN A 84 -3.08 -41.83 -10.72
C ASN A 84 -3.69 -41.07 -9.53
N ARG A 85 -3.42 -39.76 -9.35
CA ARG A 85 -3.94 -38.98 -8.20
C ARG A 85 -5.35 -38.40 -8.40
N GLY A 86 -6.09 -38.91 -9.39
CA GLY A 86 -7.50 -38.58 -9.61
C GLY A 86 -7.67 -37.41 -10.56
N GLY A 87 -8.31 -37.69 -11.70
CA GLY A 87 -8.80 -36.69 -12.65
C GLY A 87 -8.25 -36.88 -14.06
N GLY A 88 -8.83 -37.81 -14.82
CA GLY A 88 -8.84 -37.74 -16.29
C GLY A 88 -9.66 -36.54 -16.83
N GLY A 89 -9.74 -35.46 -16.07
CA GLY A 89 -10.28 -34.17 -16.50
C GLY A 89 -9.14 -33.36 -17.06
N ARG A 90 -9.38 -32.69 -18.19
CA ARG A 90 -8.44 -31.77 -18.83
C ARG A 90 -7.96 -30.75 -17.79
N GLY A 91 -6.74 -30.93 -17.27
CA GLY A 91 -6.09 -30.03 -16.29
C GLY A 91 -5.74 -28.64 -16.84
N GLY A 92 -6.54 -28.15 -17.79
CA GLY A 92 -6.40 -26.87 -18.47
C GLY A 92 -7.73 -26.11 -18.59
N ASP A 93 -8.79 -26.51 -17.88
CA ASP A 93 -10.13 -25.91 -18.03
C ASP A 93 -10.51 -24.98 -16.87
N VAL A 94 -9.54 -24.32 -16.25
CA VAL A 94 -9.84 -23.11 -15.45
C VAL A 94 -10.00 -21.98 -16.44
N THR A 95 -11.24 -21.79 -16.90
CA THR A 95 -11.57 -20.73 -17.86
C THR A 95 -11.56 -19.35 -17.19
N SER A 96 -11.78 -19.32 -15.87
CA SER A 96 -11.85 -18.08 -15.09
C SER A 96 -11.01 -18.13 -13.81
N LYS A 97 -10.21 -17.08 -13.57
CA LYS A 97 -9.44 -16.87 -12.33
C LYS A 97 -10.28 -16.87 -11.05
N TRP A 98 -11.60 -16.68 -11.18
CA TRP A 98 -12.54 -16.65 -10.08
C TRP A 98 -13.04 -18.04 -9.65
N GLU A 99 -12.84 -19.07 -10.47
CA GLU A 99 -13.18 -20.47 -10.17
C GLU A 99 -12.16 -21.14 -9.24
N VAL A 100 -10.96 -20.56 -9.11
CA VAL A 100 -9.92 -21.10 -8.23
C VAL A 100 -10.24 -20.75 -6.78
N ASP A 101 -10.35 -21.76 -5.93
CA ASP A 101 -10.50 -21.56 -4.50
C ASP A 101 -9.26 -20.87 -3.92
N CYS A 102 -9.44 -19.64 -3.47
CA CYS A 102 -8.39 -18.80 -2.93
C CYS A 102 -8.61 -18.53 -1.43
N PRO A 103 -7.57 -18.19 -0.66
CA PRO A 103 -7.69 -17.89 0.76
C PRO A 103 -8.61 -16.70 0.96
N ARG A 104 -9.43 -16.75 2.01
CA ARG A 104 -10.24 -15.60 2.42
C ARG A 104 -9.35 -14.54 3.09
N PRO A 105 -9.75 -13.26 3.08
CA PRO A 105 -9.05 -12.23 3.84
C PRO A 105 -9.05 -12.59 5.33
N ALA A 106 -7.92 -12.35 6.01
CA ALA A 106 -7.78 -12.65 7.44
C ALA A 106 -8.74 -11.79 8.28
N ARG A 107 -8.91 -10.53 7.88
CA ARG A 107 -9.83 -9.55 8.49
C ARG A 107 -10.45 -8.69 7.40
N MET A 108 -11.70 -8.29 7.59
CA MET A 108 -12.39 -7.40 6.65
C MET A 108 -11.81 -5.99 6.73
N PHE A 109 -11.69 -5.33 5.58
CA PHE A 109 -11.13 -3.97 5.45
C PHE A 109 -9.64 -3.84 5.82
N GLU A 110 -8.90 -4.94 5.95
CA GLU A 110 -7.44 -4.92 6.07
C GLU A 110 -6.79 -5.39 4.76
N GLU A 111 -5.68 -4.77 4.37
CA GLU A 111 -4.94 -5.19 3.17
C GLU A 111 -4.37 -6.61 3.35
N GLY A 112 -4.45 -7.40 2.28
CA GLY A 112 -4.03 -8.79 2.33
C GLY A 112 -3.57 -9.32 0.98
N ARG A 113 -2.74 -10.36 1.01
CA ARG A 113 -2.25 -11.04 -0.20
C ARG A 113 -2.25 -12.55 0.01
N GLY A 114 -2.57 -13.28 -1.04
CA GLY A 114 -2.56 -14.73 -1.08
C GLY A 114 -2.01 -15.24 -2.40
N ARG A 115 -1.48 -16.46 -2.39
CA ARG A 115 -1.04 -17.15 -3.61
C ARG A 115 -1.49 -18.60 -3.54
N VAL A 116 -2.09 -19.10 -4.62
CA VAL A 116 -2.54 -20.48 -4.72
C VAL A 116 -2.18 -21.03 -6.10
N GLU A 117 -1.59 -22.22 -6.11
CA GLU A 117 -1.38 -22.96 -7.36
C GLU A 117 -2.72 -23.42 -7.92
N VAL A 118 -2.93 -23.19 -9.21
CA VAL A 118 -4.12 -23.68 -9.91
C VAL A 118 -4.09 -25.22 -9.92
N PRO A 119 -5.10 -25.89 -9.31
CA PRO A 119 -5.12 -27.34 -9.23
C PRO A 119 -4.98 -28.00 -10.62
N GLY A 120 -4.07 -28.96 -10.72
CA GLY A 120 -3.84 -29.72 -11.96
C GLY A 120 -3.04 -29.00 -13.05
N SER A 121 -2.65 -27.73 -12.86
CA SER A 121 -1.89 -26.97 -13.86
C SER A 121 -0.40 -27.35 -13.94
N ALA A 122 0.12 -28.08 -12.96
CA ALA A 122 1.54 -28.40 -12.86
C ALA A 122 2.02 -29.40 -13.91
N LYS A 123 3.02 -29.00 -14.69
CA LYS A 123 3.71 -29.81 -15.71
C LYS A 123 5.21 -29.83 -15.45
N LEU A 124 5.86 -30.96 -15.76
CA LEU A 124 7.32 -31.00 -15.85
C LEU A 124 7.75 -30.66 -17.27
N VAL A 125 8.77 -29.83 -17.37
CA VAL A 125 9.41 -29.48 -18.64
C VAL A 125 10.90 -29.66 -18.52
N ALA A 126 11.57 -29.94 -19.64
CA ALA A 126 13.03 -29.87 -19.68
C ALA A 126 13.48 -28.46 -19.30
N CYS A 127 14.54 -28.36 -18.50
CA CYS A 127 15.10 -27.07 -18.13
C CYS A 127 15.68 -26.40 -19.38
N PRO A 128 15.18 -25.22 -19.79
CA PRO A 128 15.66 -24.55 -21.00
C PRO A 128 17.10 -24.06 -20.82
N GLY A 129 17.49 -23.62 -19.62
CA GLY A 129 18.85 -23.12 -19.35
C GLY A 129 19.97 -24.16 -19.43
N CYS A 130 19.64 -25.46 -19.45
CA CYS A 130 20.62 -26.52 -19.67
C CYS A 130 20.15 -27.59 -20.65
N GLU A 131 19.07 -27.33 -21.38
CA GLU A 131 18.45 -28.27 -22.33
C GLU A 131 18.22 -29.70 -21.76
N GLY A 132 17.89 -29.79 -20.47
CA GLY A 132 17.72 -31.09 -19.80
C GLY A 132 19.00 -31.85 -19.46
N VAL A 133 20.19 -31.28 -19.63
CA VAL A 133 21.48 -31.88 -19.25
C VAL A 133 21.69 -31.86 -17.73
N GLY A 134 21.26 -30.78 -17.06
CA GLY A 134 21.46 -30.54 -15.63
C GLY A 134 22.80 -29.84 -15.32
N PHE A 135 23.64 -29.65 -16.32
CA PHE A 135 24.89 -28.91 -16.23
C PHE A 135 24.91 -27.81 -17.28
N ALA A 136 25.52 -26.69 -16.94
CA ALA A 136 25.82 -25.60 -17.86
C ALA A 136 27.34 -25.42 -17.95
N GLY A 137 27.83 -24.84 -19.04
CA GLY A 137 29.23 -24.45 -19.15
C GLY A 137 29.63 -23.56 -17.97
N CYS A 138 30.81 -23.78 -17.41
CA CYS A 138 31.31 -22.90 -16.36
C CYS A 138 31.56 -21.51 -16.96
N PRO A 139 30.90 -20.44 -16.46
CA PRO A 139 31.05 -19.10 -17.02
C PRO A 139 32.47 -18.57 -16.79
N ASP A 140 33.11 -18.99 -15.70
CA ASP A 140 34.44 -18.54 -15.28
C ASP A 140 35.55 -19.04 -16.20
N CYS A 141 35.45 -20.27 -16.72
CA CYS A 141 36.43 -20.84 -17.66
C CYS A 141 35.87 -21.03 -19.07
N ARG A 142 34.66 -20.54 -19.35
CA ARG A 142 33.94 -20.68 -20.63
C ARG A 142 33.91 -22.11 -21.19
N GLY A 143 33.79 -23.11 -20.31
CA GLY A 143 33.78 -24.52 -20.72
C GLY A 143 35.14 -25.22 -20.78
N ALA A 144 36.26 -24.49 -20.70
CA ALA A 144 37.60 -25.08 -20.87
C ALA A 144 38.06 -25.97 -19.70
N GLY A 145 37.50 -25.78 -18.51
CA GLY A 145 37.97 -26.43 -17.27
C GLY A 145 39.28 -25.83 -16.72
N LEU A 146 39.94 -24.96 -17.47
CA LEU A 146 41.19 -24.30 -17.11
C LEU A 146 40.99 -22.79 -17.07
N CYS A 147 41.71 -22.13 -16.17
CA CYS A 147 41.82 -20.68 -16.09
C CYS A 147 43.30 -20.29 -16.14
N ASP A 148 43.58 -19.10 -16.65
CA ASP A 148 44.93 -18.56 -16.64
C ASP A 148 45.47 -18.51 -15.20
N CYS A 149 46.72 -18.89 -15.05
CA CYS A 149 47.38 -18.85 -13.77
C CYS A 149 47.52 -17.39 -13.33
N VAL A 150 46.78 -17.01 -12.29
CA VAL A 150 46.80 -15.65 -11.74
C VAL A 150 48.18 -15.19 -11.25
N ARG A 151 49.12 -16.12 -11.06
CA ARG A 151 50.48 -15.83 -10.57
C ARG A 151 51.45 -15.46 -11.70
N CYS A 152 51.18 -15.86 -12.93
CA CYS A 152 52.00 -15.55 -14.11
C CYS A 152 51.17 -15.00 -15.28
N GLU A 153 49.89 -14.69 -15.06
CA GLU A 153 48.99 -14.10 -16.04
C GLU A 153 48.92 -14.90 -17.36
N GLY A 154 48.85 -16.23 -17.26
CA GLY A 154 48.74 -17.09 -18.44
C GLY A 154 50.08 -17.47 -19.09
N THR A 155 51.19 -16.81 -18.73
CA THR A 155 52.45 -16.96 -19.48
C THR A 155 53.28 -18.18 -19.11
N GLY A 156 53.04 -18.79 -17.95
CA GLY A 156 53.87 -19.88 -17.41
C GLY A 156 55.18 -19.41 -16.75
N TYR A 157 55.54 -18.13 -16.90
CA TYR A 157 56.79 -17.55 -16.39
C TYR A 157 56.53 -16.24 -15.64
N LYS A 158 57.33 -15.95 -14.61
CA LYS A 158 57.29 -14.65 -13.95
C LYS A 158 58.43 -13.78 -14.46
N LEU A 159 58.09 -12.56 -14.85
CA LEU A 159 59.06 -11.52 -15.16
C LEU A 159 59.54 -10.88 -13.85
N SER A 160 60.83 -11.01 -13.58
CA SER A 160 61.49 -10.26 -12.50
C SER A 160 62.48 -9.29 -13.12
N ARG A 161 62.39 -8.01 -12.71
CA ARG A 161 63.35 -6.98 -13.08
C ARG A 161 64.43 -6.94 -12.00
N GLU A 162 65.62 -7.41 -12.31
CA GLU A 162 66.79 -7.21 -11.44
C GLU A 162 67.29 -5.76 -11.64
N PRO A 163 67.63 -5.00 -10.57
CA PRO A 163 67.94 -3.57 -10.65
C PRO A 163 69.12 -3.19 -11.58
N LEU A 164 69.95 -4.16 -11.93
CA LEU A 164 71.20 -3.97 -12.69
C LEU A 164 71.26 -4.81 -13.98
N ALA A 165 70.21 -5.57 -14.30
CA ALA A 165 70.19 -6.42 -15.48
C ALA A 165 69.57 -5.70 -16.69
N GLU A 166 70.29 -5.68 -17.81
CA GLU A 166 69.86 -5.09 -19.08
C GLU A 166 68.69 -5.88 -19.73
N ARG A 167 68.43 -7.12 -19.26
CA ARG A 167 67.36 -8.00 -19.72
C ARG A 167 66.50 -8.49 -18.56
N MET A 168 65.19 -8.61 -18.80
CA MET A 168 64.25 -9.18 -17.84
C MET A 168 64.50 -10.69 -17.67
N LYS A 169 64.51 -11.18 -16.43
CA LYS A 169 64.70 -12.60 -16.13
C LYS A 169 63.35 -13.30 -16.09
N HIS A 170 63.23 -14.39 -16.85
CA HIS A 170 62.06 -15.26 -16.85
C HIS A 170 62.30 -16.38 -15.84
N SER A 171 61.55 -16.40 -14.75
CA SER A 171 61.59 -17.50 -13.78
C SER A 171 60.38 -18.42 -14.01
N PRO A 172 60.54 -19.76 -13.96
CA PRO A 172 59.42 -20.67 -14.15
C PRO A 172 58.37 -20.46 -13.05
N CYS A 173 57.09 -20.41 -13.44
CA CYS A 173 56.01 -20.32 -12.47
C CYS A 173 55.74 -21.70 -11.86
N TYR A 174 56.25 -21.95 -10.65
CA TYR A 174 56.02 -23.20 -9.94
C TYR A 174 54.55 -23.47 -9.57
N TYR A 175 53.72 -22.42 -9.50
CA TYR A 175 52.29 -22.57 -9.15
C TYR A 175 51.49 -23.29 -10.25
N CYS A 176 51.82 -23.05 -11.52
CA CYS A 176 51.23 -23.76 -12.66
C CYS A 176 52.21 -24.71 -13.33
N ALA A 177 53.35 -25.02 -12.70
CA ALA A 177 54.39 -25.87 -13.27
C ALA A 177 54.74 -25.50 -14.73
N THR A 178 54.87 -24.21 -15.04
CA THR A 178 55.10 -23.66 -16.39
C THR A 178 53.99 -23.82 -17.43
N ASP A 179 52.86 -24.45 -17.11
CA ASP A 179 51.73 -24.64 -18.04
C ASP A 179 50.98 -23.35 -18.37
N GLY A 180 51.20 -22.28 -17.59
CA GLY A 180 50.50 -21.00 -17.75
C GLY A 180 49.03 -21.02 -17.32
N THR A 181 48.41 -22.20 -17.18
CA THR A 181 47.02 -22.39 -16.79
C THR A 181 46.91 -23.24 -15.52
N THR A 182 45.77 -23.16 -14.84
CA THR A 182 45.44 -23.99 -13.68
C THR A 182 44.01 -24.48 -13.77
N ARG A 183 43.67 -25.56 -13.05
CA ARG A 183 42.28 -26.03 -12.98
C ARG A 183 41.39 -24.90 -12.49
N CYS A 184 40.28 -24.68 -13.20
CA CYS A 184 39.30 -23.69 -12.81
C CYS A 184 38.79 -24.03 -11.39
N PRO A 185 38.92 -23.13 -10.41
CA PRO A 185 38.55 -23.42 -9.03
C PRO A 185 37.03 -23.54 -8.84
N PHE A 186 36.23 -23.01 -9.78
CA PHE A 186 34.77 -22.99 -9.69
C PHE A 186 34.07 -24.23 -10.28
N CYS A 187 34.74 -24.94 -11.17
CA CYS A 187 34.26 -26.20 -11.75
C CYS A 187 35.24 -27.36 -11.54
N GLU A 188 36.32 -27.14 -10.80
CA GLU A 188 37.33 -28.13 -10.43
C GLU A 188 37.94 -28.89 -11.63
N GLY A 189 38.07 -28.20 -12.77
CA GLY A 189 38.60 -28.80 -14.01
C GLY A 189 37.57 -29.45 -14.93
N THR A 190 36.31 -29.55 -14.52
CA THR A 190 35.27 -30.24 -15.32
C THR A 190 34.73 -29.43 -16.49
N GLY A 191 35.01 -28.12 -16.53
CA GLY A 191 34.48 -27.19 -17.53
C GLY A 191 32.98 -26.90 -17.41
N ARG A 192 32.27 -27.56 -16.48
CA ARG A 192 30.82 -27.47 -16.33
C ARG A 192 30.41 -27.31 -14.88
N ARG A 193 29.31 -26.62 -14.63
CA ARG A 193 28.74 -26.43 -13.30
C ARG A 193 27.30 -26.90 -13.29
N ARG A 194 26.78 -27.29 -12.12
CA ARG A 194 25.34 -27.61 -11.99
C ARG A 194 24.52 -26.42 -12.47
N CYS A 195 23.51 -26.69 -13.28
CA CYS A 195 22.61 -25.66 -13.78
C CYS A 195 21.99 -24.88 -12.61
N SER A 196 22.06 -23.55 -12.65
CA SER A 196 21.51 -22.66 -11.63
C SER A 196 19.99 -22.74 -11.52
N ASP A 197 19.31 -22.98 -12.64
CA ASP A 197 17.86 -22.87 -12.76
C ASP A 197 17.18 -24.15 -12.26
N CYS A 198 17.65 -25.31 -12.72
CA CYS A 198 17.13 -26.61 -12.28
C CYS A 198 17.92 -27.24 -11.13
N LYS A 199 18.99 -26.58 -10.64
CA LYS A 199 19.87 -27.10 -9.57
C LYS A 199 20.47 -28.50 -9.84
N GLY A 200 20.58 -28.87 -11.13
CA GLY A 200 21.03 -30.19 -11.56
C GLY A 200 19.92 -31.22 -11.81
N HIS A 201 18.66 -30.88 -11.54
CA HIS A 201 17.53 -31.80 -11.69
C HIS A 201 17.08 -32.06 -13.14
N ARG A 202 17.64 -31.34 -14.12
CA ARG A 202 17.33 -31.45 -15.56
C ARG A 202 15.92 -30.99 -15.95
N THR A 203 14.97 -31.03 -15.02
CA THR A 203 13.58 -30.65 -15.23
C THR A 203 13.14 -29.55 -14.27
N LEU A 204 12.25 -28.70 -14.76
CA LEU A 204 11.53 -27.69 -13.97
C LEU A 204 10.06 -28.09 -13.88
N ARG A 205 9.46 -27.82 -12.72
CA ARG A 205 8.03 -27.90 -12.51
C ARG A 205 7.44 -26.52 -12.78
N ARG A 206 6.63 -26.39 -13.84
CA ARG A 206 5.88 -25.18 -14.18
C ARG A 206 4.42 -25.36 -13.81
N TYR A 207 3.79 -24.32 -13.30
CA TYR A 207 2.38 -24.33 -12.90
C TYR A 207 1.80 -22.93 -13.02
N LEU A 208 0.48 -22.83 -13.07
CA LEU A 208 -0.20 -21.54 -13.00
C LEU A 208 -0.40 -21.17 -11.53
N LEU A 209 -0.12 -19.92 -11.19
CA LEU A 209 -0.27 -19.37 -9.85
C LEU A 209 -1.28 -18.23 -9.89
N VAL A 210 -2.29 -18.30 -9.04
CA VAL A 210 -3.22 -17.20 -8.80
C VAL A 210 -2.66 -16.35 -7.69
N ASN A 211 -2.41 -15.07 -7.95
CA ASN A 211 -2.16 -14.08 -6.91
C ASN A 211 -3.45 -13.34 -6.59
N VAL A 212 -3.82 -13.36 -5.32
CA VAL A 212 -5.00 -12.63 -4.82
C VAL A 212 -4.52 -11.45 -3.98
N ARG A 213 -5.13 -10.29 -4.19
CA ARG A 213 -4.92 -9.09 -3.35
C ARG A 213 -6.26 -8.58 -2.84
N PHE A 214 -6.28 -8.24 -1.56
CA PHE A 214 -7.40 -7.63 -0.85
C PHE A 214 -7.03 -6.20 -0.51
N ASN A 215 -7.81 -5.22 -0.97
CA ASN A 215 -7.55 -3.79 -0.77
C ASN A 215 -8.88 -3.04 -0.52
N ASN A 216 -8.79 -1.79 -0.07
CA ASN A 216 -9.96 -0.90 0.09
C ASN A 216 -9.94 0.24 -0.93
N VAL A 217 -11.09 0.50 -1.54
CA VAL A 217 -11.39 1.79 -2.16
C VAL A 217 -12.11 2.62 -1.11
N SER A 218 -11.52 3.74 -0.69
CA SER A 218 -12.06 4.57 0.40
C SER A 218 -12.28 6.00 -0.07
N SER A 219 -13.47 6.52 0.13
CA SER A 219 -13.83 7.91 -0.15
C SER A 219 -14.52 8.51 1.07
N SER A 220 -14.21 9.77 1.36
CA SER A 220 -14.90 10.52 2.42
C SER A 220 -15.09 11.97 2.00
N GLN A 221 -16.25 12.51 2.31
CA GLN A 221 -16.59 13.90 2.06
C GLN A 221 -17.44 14.44 3.20
N ILE A 222 -17.24 15.72 3.49
CA ILE A 222 -18.06 16.42 4.46
C ILE A 222 -19.13 17.26 3.78
N VAL A 223 -20.29 17.32 4.41
CA VAL A 223 -21.44 18.11 4.00
C VAL A 223 -21.81 19.04 5.15
N CYS A 224 -21.92 20.33 4.85
CA CYS A 224 -22.34 21.36 5.81
C CYS A 224 -23.22 22.39 5.11
N ASP A 225 -24.31 22.82 5.74
CA ASP A 225 -25.34 23.61 5.05
C ASP A 225 -24.83 24.97 4.54
N ARG A 226 -23.95 25.67 5.27
CA ARG A 226 -23.37 26.98 4.86
C ARG A 226 -22.10 27.37 5.65
N THR A 227 -20.94 26.86 5.28
CA THR A 227 -19.64 27.44 5.70
C THR A 227 -18.49 26.94 4.82
N ASP A 228 -18.35 27.53 3.63
CA ASP A 228 -17.20 27.32 2.73
C ASP A 228 -15.87 27.58 3.45
N LEU A 229 -15.89 28.45 4.46
CA LEU A 229 -14.74 28.79 5.32
C LEU A 229 -14.25 27.63 6.20
N LEU A 230 -15.10 26.63 6.47
CA LEU A 230 -14.78 25.53 7.38
C LEU A 230 -14.56 24.20 6.68
N GLU A 231 -14.92 24.01 5.40
CA GLU A 231 -14.87 22.68 4.76
C GLU A 231 -13.49 22.00 4.87
N GLU A 232 -12.42 22.72 4.52
CA GLU A 232 -11.03 22.22 4.64
C GLU A 232 -10.60 21.95 6.09
N ARG A 233 -11.20 22.65 7.06
CA ARG A 233 -10.91 22.45 8.48
C ARG A 233 -11.69 21.27 9.04
N LEU A 234 -12.93 21.10 8.59
CA LEU A 234 -13.80 20.04 9.05
C LEU A 234 -13.39 18.67 8.51
N SER A 235 -12.68 18.60 7.38
CA SER A 235 -12.09 17.35 6.90
C SER A 235 -10.95 16.83 7.79
N ARG A 236 -10.43 17.65 8.71
CA ARG A 236 -9.29 17.34 9.59
C ARG A 236 -9.69 17.11 11.05
N VAL A 237 -10.98 17.11 11.37
CA VAL A 237 -11.47 16.87 12.74
C VAL A 237 -12.30 15.61 12.80
N THR A 238 -12.47 15.09 14.01
CA THR A 238 -13.33 13.93 14.23
C THR A 238 -14.78 14.35 14.49
N GLY A 239 -15.69 13.45 14.12
CA GLY A 239 -17.11 13.54 14.45
C GLY A 239 -17.58 12.34 15.27
N HIS A 240 -18.80 12.41 15.78
CA HIS A 240 -19.43 11.28 16.45
C HIS A 240 -20.05 10.33 15.43
N LEU A 241 -19.72 9.04 15.47
CA LEU A 241 -20.35 8.05 14.61
C LEU A 241 -21.84 7.95 14.95
N ILE A 242 -22.70 8.22 13.97
CA ILE A 242 -24.17 8.17 14.13
C ILE A 242 -24.83 7.08 13.30
N LEU A 243 -24.14 6.58 12.27
CA LEU A 243 -24.59 5.47 11.45
C LEU A 243 -23.39 4.70 10.94
N GLU A 244 -23.47 3.37 11.01
CA GLU A 244 -22.56 2.44 10.37
C GLU A 244 -23.39 1.31 9.76
N THR A 245 -23.18 1.04 8.47
CA THR A 245 -23.76 -0.11 7.78
C THR A 245 -22.66 -0.91 7.12
N GLU A 246 -22.83 -2.23 7.09
CA GLU A 246 -21.89 -3.14 6.46
C GLU A 246 -22.63 -4.21 5.66
N GLU A 247 -22.53 -4.16 4.34
CA GLU A 247 -23.31 -4.96 3.40
C GLU A 247 -22.41 -5.51 2.29
N LEU A 248 -22.87 -6.55 1.56
CA LEU A 248 -22.14 -7.06 0.39
C LEU A 248 -22.14 -6.03 -0.76
N GLN A 249 -23.29 -5.43 -0.98
CA GLN A 249 -23.51 -4.29 -1.85
C GLN A 249 -24.28 -3.26 -1.05
N GLY A 250 -23.63 -2.14 -0.76
CA GLY A 250 -24.23 -1.05 0.01
C GLY A 250 -25.36 -0.42 -0.78
N ARG A 251 -26.45 -0.11 -0.07
CA ARG A 251 -27.58 0.66 -0.63
C ARG A 251 -27.46 2.14 -0.29
N PRO A 252 -27.96 3.03 -1.16
CA PRO A 252 -28.13 4.42 -0.82
C PRO A 252 -28.86 4.62 0.51
N LEU A 253 -28.39 5.58 1.32
CA LEU A 253 -29.02 5.92 2.59
C LEU A 253 -30.28 6.78 2.39
N ALA A 254 -31.26 6.29 1.61
CA ALA A 254 -32.45 7.04 1.20
C ALA A 254 -33.32 7.54 2.38
N ASP A 255 -33.30 6.83 3.51
CA ASP A 255 -34.06 7.21 4.71
C ASP A 255 -33.30 8.16 5.66
N PHE A 256 -32.11 8.61 5.28
CA PHE A 256 -31.30 9.47 6.15
C PHE A 256 -31.90 10.89 6.21
N PRO A 257 -32.01 11.56 7.37
CA PRO A 257 -32.72 12.84 7.49
C PRO A 257 -32.20 14.00 6.62
N GLN A 258 -30.91 13.98 6.28
CA GLN A 258 -30.27 15.04 5.49
C GLN A 258 -30.13 14.63 4.03
N LEU A 259 -30.85 15.31 3.12
CA LEU A 259 -30.83 15.05 1.67
C LEU A 259 -29.41 15.01 1.08
N ALA A 260 -28.54 15.91 1.52
CA ALA A 260 -27.17 15.97 1.01
C ALA A 260 -26.32 14.74 1.40
N VAL A 261 -26.63 14.05 2.51
CA VAL A 261 -26.01 12.76 2.85
C VAL A 261 -26.58 11.63 1.98
N GLN A 262 -27.89 11.67 1.67
CA GLN A 262 -28.51 10.71 0.75
C GLN A 262 -27.85 10.79 -0.64
N GLN A 263 -27.76 12.00 -1.19
CA GLN A 263 -27.11 12.27 -2.49
C GLN A 263 -25.63 11.87 -2.49
N MET A 264 -24.92 12.09 -1.38
CA MET A 264 -23.53 11.68 -1.23
C MET A 264 -23.36 10.16 -1.28
N SER A 265 -24.23 9.45 -0.55
CA SER A 265 -24.26 7.99 -0.52
C SER A 265 -24.51 7.43 -1.92
N GLU A 266 -25.52 7.94 -2.64
CA GLU A 266 -25.80 7.54 -4.03
C GLU A 266 -24.60 7.75 -4.95
N ARG A 267 -24.01 8.94 -4.91
CA ARG A 267 -22.89 9.32 -5.78
C ARG A 267 -21.65 8.46 -5.51
N MET A 268 -21.22 8.34 -4.25
CA MET A 268 -20.01 7.58 -3.91
C MET A 268 -20.17 6.08 -4.17
N LEU A 269 -21.37 5.52 -3.97
CA LEU A 269 -21.65 4.14 -4.34
C LEU A 269 -21.50 3.92 -5.85
N GLU A 270 -21.99 4.86 -6.67
CA GLU A 270 -21.83 4.82 -8.13
C GLU A 270 -20.37 4.97 -8.57
N GLU A 271 -19.65 5.92 -7.99
CA GLU A 271 -18.22 6.15 -8.26
C GLU A 271 -17.39 4.90 -7.92
N HIS A 272 -17.60 4.32 -6.74
CA HIS A 272 -16.93 3.09 -6.34
C HIS A 272 -17.31 1.93 -7.27
N ARG A 273 -18.58 1.82 -7.70
CA ARG A 273 -19.01 0.79 -8.66
C ARG A 273 -18.24 0.90 -9.97
N CYS A 274 -18.16 2.09 -10.55
CA CYS A 274 -17.40 2.36 -11.77
C CYS A 274 -15.90 2.04 -11.60
N GLN A 275 -15.29 2.48 -10.50
CA GLN A 275 -13.87 2.22 -10.21
C GLN A 275 -13.57 0.72 -10.08
N VAL A 276 -14.42 -0.01 -9.35
CA VAL A 276 -14.26 -1.46 -9.18
C VAL A 276 -14.43 -2.19 -10.51
N GLN A 277 -15.45 -1.84 -11.30
CA GLN A 277 -15.66 -2.41 -12.62
C GLN A 277 -14.47 -2.16 -13.56
N ALA A 278 -13.92 -0.95 -13.58
CA ALA A 278 -12.75 -0.60 -14.38
C ALA A 278 -11.50 -1.40 -13.98
N SER A 279 -11.32 -1.68 -12.69
CA SER A 279 -10.19 -2.48 -12.19
C SER A 279 -10.34 -4.00 -12.40
N GLY A 280 -11.53 -4.48 -12.80
CA GLY A 280 -11.84 -5.91 -12.87
C GLY A 280 -11.79 -6.61 -11.51
N ALA A 281 -11.99 -5.86 -10.43
CA ALA A 281 -12.04 -6.36 -9.06
C ALA A 281 -13.44 -6.87 -8.69
N ARG A 282 -13.52 -7.68 -7.65
CA ARG A 282 -14.79 -8.17 -7.08
C ARG A 282 -15.02 -7.51 -5.73
N VAL A 283 -16.20 -6.92 -5.52
CA VAL A 283 -16.60 -6.40 -4.20
C VAL A 283 -16.81 -7.58 -3.25
N ILE A 284 -16.17 -7.51 -2.08
CA ILE A 284 -16.38 -8.44 -0.96
C ILE A 284 -17.38 -7.83 0.01
N ARG A 285 -17.18 -6.56 0.37
CA ARG A 285 -17.95 -5.87 1.40
C ARG A 285 -17.90 -4.36 1.19
N GLN A 286 -18.96 -3.67 1.56
CA GLN A 286 -19.02 -2.22 1.60
C GLN A 286 -19.43 -1.77 2.99
N ARG A 287 -18.74 -0.75 3.51
CA ARG A 287 -19.00 -0.14 4.80
C ARG A 287 -19.27 1.34 4.60
N GLN A 288 -20.46 1.78 5.01
CA GLN A 288 -20.84 3.18 5.01
C GLN A 288 -20.82 3.68 6.44
N ARG A 289 -20.25 4.85 6.67
CA ARG A 289 -20.30 5.53 7.97
C ARG A 289 -20.72 6.98 7.80
N VAL A 290 -21.56 7.44 8.71
CA VAL A 290 -21.91 8.85 8.84
C VAL A 290 -21.47 9.32 10.22
N TYR A 291 -20.67 10.36 10.25
CA TYR A 291 -20.26 11.05 11.46
C TYR A 291 -20.95 12.40 11.56
N LEU A 292 -21.50 12.72 12.73
CA LEU A 292 -21.95 14.07 13.06
C LEU A 292 -20.76 14.86 13.59
N VAL A 293 -20.33 15.85 12.82
CA VAL A 293 -19.30 16.81 13.22
C VAL A 293 -20.00 18.00 13.87
N PRO A 294 -19.84 18.21 15.19
CA PRO A 294 -20.45 19.34 15.86
C PRO A 294 -19.79 20.64 15.39
N VAL A 295 -20.60 21.63 15.03
CA VAL A 295 -20.13 22.97 14.67
C VAL A 295 -20.94 24.00 15.46
N THR A 296 -20.28 24.96 16.08
CA THR A 296 -20.94 26.02 16.86
C THR A 296 -20.47 27.37 16.35
N GLU A 297 -21.39 28.15 15.79
CA GLU A 297 -21.16 29.53 15.40
C GLU A 297 -21.51 30.44 16.58
N VAL A 298 -20.53 31.24 17.01
CA VAL A 298 -20.68 32.15 18.14
C VAL A 298 -20.51 33.58 17.65
N GLY A 299 -21.58 34.37 17.79
CA GLY A 299 -21.54 35.81 17.55
C GLY A 299 -21.18 36.55 18.83
N PHE A 300 -20.29 37.53 18.73
CA PHE A 300 -19.88 38.35 19.88
C PHE A 300 -19.73 39.82 19.50
N SER A 301 -19.74 40.69 20.51
CA SER A 301 -19.34 42.08 20.39
C SER A 301 -18.21 42.48 21.31
N TRP A 302 -17.36 43.36 20.79
CA TRP A 302 -16.25 43.96 21.52
C TRP A 302 -16.08 45.41 21.08
N ARG A 303 -16.15 46.35 22.04
CA ARG A 303 -15.94 47.80 21.81
C ARG A 303 -16.74 48.35 20.62
N GLY A 304 -18.02 48.00 20.54
CA GLY A 304 -18.93 48.43 19.47
C GLY A 304 -18.80 47.68 18.14
N ARG A 305 -17.82 46.77 17.97
CA ARG A 305 -17.69 45.92 16.78
C ARG A 305 -18.30 44.54 17.03
N THR A 306 -18.95 43.98 16.01
CA THR A 306 -19.46 42.61 16.03
C THR A 306 -18.58 41.70 15.19
N ALA A 307 -18.39 40.48 15.65
CA ALA A 307 -17.63 39.46 14.93
C ALA A 307 -18.17 38.07 15.26
N GLN A 308 -17.64 37.07 14.58
CA GLN A 308 -18.01 35.67 14.76
C GLN A 308 -16.78 34.79 14.89
N PHE A 309 -16.92 33.71 15.63
CA PHE A 309 -15.98 32.60 15.64
C PHE A 309 -16.74 31.28 15.63
N TRP A 310 -16.01 30.21 15.31
CA TRP A 310 -16.56 28.87 15.21
C TRP A 310 -15.81 27.93 16.15
N LEU A 311 -16.55 27.01 16.76
CA LEU A 311 -16.02 25.80 17.38
C LEU A 311 -16.41 24.61 16.51
N TYR A 312 -15.51 23.67 16.29
CA TYR A 312 -15.80 22.52 15.44
C TYR A 312 -15.03 21.26 15.85
N GLY A 313 -15.60 20.10 15.49
CA GLY A 313 -15.05 18.80 15.82
C GLY A 313 -15.34 18.37 17.26
N VAL A 314 -15.17 17.07 17.54
CA VAL A 314 -15.23 16.54 18.91
C VAL A 314 -14.17 17.20 19.80
N GLU A 315 -13.05 17.59 19.20
CA GLU A 315 -11.91 18.27 19.81
C GLU A 315 -12.20 19.73 20.20
N GLN A 316 -13.32 20.30 19.74
CA GLN A 316 -13.73 21.69 20.03
C GLN A 316 -12.71 22.74 19.58
N LEU A 317 -12.10 22.54 18.41
CA LEU A 317 -11.15 23.50 17.84
C LEU A 317 -11.84 24.82 17.53
N CYS A 318 -11.17 25.93 17.84
CA CYS A 318 -11.70 27.27 17.62
C CYS A 318 -11.11 27.91 16.36
N PHE A 319 -11.91 28.69 15.65
CA PHE A 319 -11.50 29.50 14.51
C PHE A 319 -12.16 30.88 14.55
N CYS A 320 -11.35 31.94 14.63
CA CYS A 320 -11.82 33.33 14.59
C CYS A 320 -11.05 34.16 13.54
N PRO A 321 -11.52 34.20 12.28
CA PRO A 321 -10.84 34.93 11.21
C PRO A 321 -10.79 36.44 11.49
N ASN A 322 -11.91 37.00 11.98
CA ASN A 322 -12.12 38.44 12.17
C ASN A 322 -11.96 38.87 13.64
N TYR A 323 -10.90 38.41 14.30
CA TYR A 323 -10.63 38.77 15.70
C TYR A 323 -10.30 40.28 15.82
N PRO A 324 -11.06 41.07 16.60
CA PRO A 324 -11.01 42.54 16.52
C PRO A 324 -9.84 43.18 17.28
N ASP A 325 -9.26 42.52 18.28
CA ASP A 325 -8.21 43.08 19.15
C ASP A 325 -6.83 42.47 18.81
N ARG A 326 -6.35 42.83 17.61
CA ARG A 326 -5.00 42.49 17.15
C ARG A 326 -4.09 43.71 17.23
N TRP A 327 -2.91 43.56 17.82
CA TRP A 327 -1.88 44.61 17.85
C TRP A 327 -0.92 44.54 16.66
N TRP A 328 -0.99 43.46 15.87
CA TRP A 328 -0.23 43.26 14.63
C TRP A 328 -1.18 42.96 13.45
N PRO A 329 -1.03 43.59 12.26
CA PRO A 329 -1.95 43.41 11.14
C PRO A 329 -1.98 41.97 10.59
N ALA A 330 -3.16 41.51 10.15
CA ALA A 330 -3.36 40.17 9.60
C ALA A 330 -2.54 39.88 8.32
N SER A 331 -2.14 40.92 7.58
CA SER A 331 -1.36 40.83 6.33
C SER A 331 0.06 40.29 6.53
N CYS A 332 0.59 40.28 7.75
CA CYS A 332 1.95 39.84 8.05
C CYS A 332 2.03 38.42 8.66
N CYS A 333 0.90 37.74 8.88
CA CYS A 333 0.89 36.38 9.43
C CYS A 333 1.35 35.29 8.43
N TRP A 334 1.52 35.63 7.14
CA TRP A 334 2.07 34.73 6.12
C TRP A 334 3.58 34.48 6.27
N LEU A 335 4.28 35.24 7.13
CA LEU A 335 5.73 35.09 7.36
C LEU A 335 6.08 34.21 8.58
N ALA A 336 5.07 33.66 9.27
CA ALA A 336 5.27 32.85 10.49
C ALA A 336 4.47 31.54 10.47
N ALA A 337 4.39 30.89 9.30
CA ALA A 337 3.85 29.55 9.14
C ALA A 337 4.97 28.57 8.80
#